data_AF-A0A838JFU9-F1
#
_entry.id   AF-A0A838JFU9-F1
#
_cell.length_a   1.000
_cell.length_b   1.000
_cell.length_c   1.000
_cell.angle_alpha   90.00
_cell.angle_beta   90.00
_cell.angle_gamma   90.00
#
_symmetry.space_group_name_H-M   'P 1'
#
loop_
_entity.id
_entity.type
_entity.pdbx_description
1 polymer ?
#
loop_
_entity_poly.entity_id
_entity_poly.type
_entity_poly.pdbx_seq_one_letter_code
_entity_poly.pdbx_strand_id
1 'polypeptide(L)'
;MRIVFVTPYIPSRIRVRPFQLIKALSAVHEISLVALLCDVYERGLVDDVASYCASVDLVPLPRMRAYTNCLRALPTGLPLRVAYYQSPSFIKRIQQIINARSIDIVHGELIKVMPALRTVGIRRRLPVLYDSVDCISWYLEQQRSSACNPLKKAFIATELKKMRLYEPAMLAGVDRVAITSQHDREVLLRLGVAPEHIKVVPNGVDLAYFTPPIGPRDSDSLVFCAKMDYYPNSQAILDFCREVLPRIWEQRPQVHLTIVGNNPPQAVRDLGTDKRIT
;
A
#
# COMPACT_ATOMS: atom_id res chain seq x y z
N MET A 1 -23.00 10.48 4.67
CA MET A 1 -21.87 11.08 5.40
C MET A 1 -20.97 11.78 4.41
N ARG A 2 -20.23 12.79 4.87
CA ARG A 2 -19.17 13.48 4.14
C ARG A 2 -17.83 12.99 4.65
N ILE A 3 -17.06 12.34 3.78
CA ILE A 3 -15.81 11.67 4.12
C ILE A 3 -14.67 12.45 3.48
N VAL A 4 -13.66 12.84 4.27
CA VAL A 4 -12.39 13.26 3.67
C VAL A 4 -11.49 12.05 3.55
N PHE A 5 -11.12 11.70 2.32
CA PHE A 5 -10.24 10.58 2.01
C PHE A 5 -8.82 11.11 1.78
N VAL A 6 -7.86 10.64 2.57
CA VAL A 6 -6.49 11.17 2.61
C VAL A 6 -5.50 10.11 2.15
N THR A 7 -4.77 10.38 1.08
CA THR A 7 -3.85 9.40 0.49
C THR A 7 -2.47 10.01 0.20
N PRO A 8 -1.39 9.20 0.27
CA PRO A 8 -0.04 9.69 0.00
C PRO A 8 0.27 9.76 -1.51
N TYR A 9 -0.72 9.51 -2.35
CA TYR A 9 -0.63 9.41 -3.80
C TYR A 9 -2.03 9.50 -4.42
N ILE A 10 -2.16 9.68 -5.74
CA ILE A 10 -3.47 9.74 -6.42
C ILE A 10 -4.03 8.31 -6.66
N PRO A 11 -5.21 7.93 -6.11
CA PRO A 11 -5.87 6.66 -6.39
C PRO A 11 -6.23 6.52 -7.87
N SER A 12 -6.12 5.31 -8.41
CA SER A 12 -6.37 5.02 -9.84
C SER A 12 -6.54 3.53 -10.08
N ARG A 13 -6.77 3.12 -11.33
CA ARG A 13 -6.89 1.70 -11.70
C ARG A 13 -5.64 0.86 -11.39
N ILE A 14 -4.46 1.49 -11.32
CA ILE A 14 -3.21 0.84 -10.93
C ILE A 14 -2.94 0.89 -9.41
N ARG A 15 -3.74 1.69 -8.67
CA ARG A 15 -3.71 1.81 -7.20
C ARG A 15 -5.07 1.40 -6.67
N VAL A 16 -5.31 0.10 -6.79
CA VAL A 16 -6.63 -0.52 -6.85
C VAL A 16 -7.44 -0.30 -5.58
N ARG A 17 -6.87 -0.55 -4.40
CA ARG A 17 -7.62 -0.52 -3.12
C ARG A 17 -8.28 0.84 -2.83
N PRO A 18 -7.56 1.98 -2.75
CA PRO A 18 -8.21 3.26 -2.48
C PRO A 18 -9.20 3.63 -3.57
N PHE A 19 -8.86 3.33 -4.83
CA PHE A 19 -9.74 3.62 -5.97
C PHE A 19 -11.08 2.89 -5.86
N GLN A 20 -11.05 1.57 -5.60
CA GLN A 20 -12.27 0.77 -5.48
C GLN A 20 -13.05 1.11 -4.21
N LEU A 21 -12.38 1.44 -3.10
CA LEU A 21 -13.05 1.92 -1.89
C LEU A 21 -13.76 3.26 -2.13
N ILE A 22 -13.09 4.23 -2.76
CA ILE A 22 -13.70 5.52 -3.10
C ILE A 22 -14.91 5.30 -4.02
N LYS A 23 -14.75 4.50 -5.09
CA LYS A 23 -15.83 4.16 -6.01
C LYS A 23 -17.04 3.57 -5.28
N ALA A 24 -16.83 2.57 -4.43
CA ALA A 24 -17.90 1.92 -3.67
C ALA A 24 -18.57 2.88 -2.66
N LEU A 25 -17.79 3.65 -1.92
CA LEU A 25 -18.31 4.58 -0.91
C LEU A 25 -19.04 5.76 -1.54
N SER A 26 -18.61 6.22 -2.73
CA SER A 26 -19.24 7.34 -3.45
C SER A 26 -20.71 7.09 -3.81
N ALA A 27 -21.14 5.83 -3.88
CA ALA A 27 -22.54 5.48 -4.16
C ALA A 27 -23.51 5.91 -3.05
N VAL A 28 -23.04 6.08 -1.81
CA VAL A 28 -23.86 6.38 -0.64
C VAL A 28 -23.32 7.54 0.21
N HIS A 29 -22.11 8.02 -0.07
CA HIS A 29 -21.41 9.03 0.71
C HIS A 29 -20.76 10.07 -0.21
N GLU A 30 -20.62 11.29 0.29
CA GLU A 30 -19.90 12.35 -0.41
C GLU A 30 -18.41 12.26 -0.05
N ILE A 31 -17.55 12.04 -1.05
CA ILE A 31 -16.10 11.87 -0.84
C ILE A 31 -15.35 13.15 -1.26
N SER A 32 -14.53 13.68 -0.36
CA SER A 32 -13.54 14.73 -0.68
C SER A 32 -12.14 14.12 -0.60
N LEU A 33 -11.45 13.99 -1.72
CA LEU A 33 -10.11 13.39 -1.79
C LEU A 33 -9.03 14.46 -1.60
N VAL A 34 -8.12 14.24 -0.66
CA VAL A 34 -6.89 15.04 -0.50
C VAL A 34 -5.69 14.12 -0.67
N ALA A 35 -4.94 14.32 -1.76
CA ALA A 35 -3.83 13.45 -2.15
C ALA A 35 -2.52 14.23 -2.26
N LEU A 36 -1.41 13.59 -1.89
CA LEU A 36 -0.09 14.11 -2.24
C LEU A 36 0.19 13.86 -3.73
N LEU A 37 0.76 14.86 -4.39
CA LEU A 37 1.27 14.79 -5.75
C LEU A 37 2.81 14.72 -5.66
N CYS A 38 3.34 13.51 -5.77
CA CYS A 38 4.78 13.23 -5.66
C CYS A 38 5.48 13.31 -7.02
N ASP A 39 4.78 12.90 -8.08
CA ASP A 39 5.29 12.95 -9.45
C ASP A 39 4.27 13.55 -10.42
N VAL A 40 4.75 14.29 -11.43
CA VAL A 40 3.90 15.04 -12.37
C VAL A 40 2.98 14.13 -13.18
N TYR A 41 3.44 12.91 -13.52
CA TYR A 41 2.63 11.94 -14.28
C TYR A 41 1.36 11.53 -13.52
N GLU A 42 1.38 11.56 -12.18
CA GLU A 42 0.23 11.14 -11.37
C GLU A 42 -0.96 12.09 -11.58
N ARG A 43 -0.73 13.32 -12.05
CA ARG A 43 -1.82 14.27 -12.35
C ARG A 43 -2.77 13.71 -13.40
N GLY A 44 -2.29 12.94 -14.37
CA GLY A 44 -3.15 12.28 -15.36
C GLY A 44 -4.01 11.15 -14.78
N LEU A 45 -3.73 10.69 -13.56
CA LEU A 45 -4.51 9.67 -12.87
C LEU A 45 -5.74 10.25 -12.16
N VAL A 46 -5.86 11.57 -12.07
CA VAL A 46 -7.00 12.22 -11.40
C VAL A 46 -8.31 11.89 -12.10
N ASP A 47 -8.30 11.83 -13.43
CA ASP A 47 -9.50 11.60 -14.23
C ASP A 47 -10.17 10.25 -13.92
N ASP A 48 -9.39 9.24 -13.51
CA ASP A 48 -9.92 7.95 -13.06
C ASP A 48 -10.85 8.11 -11.85
N VAL A 49 -10.46 8.96 -10.87
CA VAL A 49 -11.12 9.05 -9.56
C VAL A 49 -12.02 10.28 -9.40
N ALA A 50 -11.83 11.31 -10.21
CA ALA A 50 -12.52 12.60 -10.07
C ALA A 50 -14.05 12.47 -10.11
N SER A 51 -14.58 11.59 -10.97
CA SER A 51 -16.02 11.35 -11.10
C SER A 51 -16.69 10.78 -9.83
N TYR A 52 -15.92 10.19 -8.93
CA TYR A 52 -16.41 9.61 -7.66
C TYR A 52 -16.23 10.56 -6.47
N CYS A 53 -15.66 11.74 -6.69
CA CYS A 53 -15.27 12.68 -5.63
C CYS A 53 -15.97 14.02 -5.82
N ALA A 54 -16.53 14.56 -4.74
CA ALA A 54 -17.09 15.91 -4.72
C ALA A 54 -16.00 17.01 -4.72
N SER A 55 -14.78 16.67 -4.30
CA SER A 55 -13.57 17.45 -4.60
C SER A 55 -12.33 16.55 -4.68
N VAL A 56 -11.36 16.96 -5.49
CA VAL A 56 -10.03 16.37 -5.52
C VAL A 56 -8.99 17.47 -5.33
N ASP A 57 -8.31 17.43 -4.19
CA ASP A 57 -7.32 18.41 -3.78
C ASP A 57 -5.92 17.78 -3.82
N LEU A 58 -5.13 18.18 -4.80
CA LEU A 58 -3.75 17.73 -4.95
C LEU A 58 -2.77 18.67 -4.25
N VAL A 59 -1.89 18.11 -3.43
CA VAL A 59 -0.85 18.88 -2.74
C VAL A 59 0.53 18.43 -3.21
N PRO A 60 1.29 19.28 -3.90
CA PRO A 60 2.62 18.92 -4.39
C PRO A 60 3.59 18.67 -3.23
N LEU A 61 4.37 17.60 -3.35
CA LEU A 61 5.49 17.29 -2.47
C LEU A 61 6.77 17.12 -3.30
N PRO A 62 7.53 18.21 -3.50
CA PRO A 62 8.78 18.16 -4.26
C PRO A 62 9.80 17.20 -3.64
N ARG A 63 10.54 16.46 -4.48
CA ARG A 63 11.55 15.49 -4.04
C ARG A 63 12.60 16.09 -3.10
N MET A 64 13.05 17.33 -3.36
CA MET A 64 14.00 18.03 -2.49
C MET A 64 13.45 18.22 -1.07
N ARG A 65 12.16 18.53 -0.94
CA ARG A 65 11.51 18.62 0.38
C ARG A 65 11.47 17.24 1.05
N ALA A 66 11.07 16.21 0.31
CA ALA A 66 11.00 14.86 0.84
C ALA A 66 12.37 14.34 1.33
N TYR A 67 13.45 14.60 0.60
CA TYR A 67 14.80 14.26 1.02
C TYR A 67 15.27 15.07 2.23
N THR A 68 15.00 16.38 2.28
CA THR A 68 15.34 17.18 3.47
C THR A 68 14.55 16.74 4.71
N ASN A 69 13.30 16.27 4.56
CA ASN A 69 12.56 15.67 5.67
C ASN A 69 13.25 14.40 6.17
N CYS A 70 13.68 13.52 5.27
CA CYS A 70 14.43 12.31 5.63
C CYS A 70 15.74 12.65 6.36
N LEU A 71 16.53 13.61 5.84
CA LEU A 71 17.78 14.04 6.47
C LEU A 71 17.55 14.55 7.90
N ARG A 72 16.50 15.36 8.11
CA ARG A 72 16.11 15.84 9.45
C ARG A 72 15.61 14.72 10.36
N ALA A 73 15.04 13.65 9.80
CA ALA A 73 14.52 12.53 10.57
C ALA A 73 15.57 11.48 10.94
N LEU A 74 16.76 11.48 10.31
CA LEU A 74 17.84 10.55 10.62
C LEU A 74 18.14 10.44 12.13
N PRO A 75 18.38 11.54 12.88
CA PRO A 75 18.66 11.48 14.32
C PRO A 75 17.42 11.19 15.19
N THR A 76 16.22 11.11 14.61
CA THR A 76 14.96 10.96 15.34
C THR A 76 14.45 9.51 15.32
N GLY A 77 13.47 9.20 16.17
CA GLY A 77 12.73 7.94 16.13
C GLY A 77 11.73 7.80 14.97
N LEU A 78 11.58 8.82 14.11
CA LEU A 78 10.65 8.78 12.98
C LEU A 78 11.21 7.92 11.84
N PRO A 79 10.47 6.90 11.36
CA PRO A 79 10.87 6.14 10.19
C PRO A 79 10.97 7.03 8.95
N LEU A 80 12.03 6.85 8.16
CA LEU A 80 12.28 7.63 6.94
C LEU A 80 11.14 7.50 5.94
N ARG A 81 10.51 6.32 5.87
CA ARG A 81 9.32 6.08 5.03
C ARG A 81 8.13 6.98 5.36
N VAL A 82 8.03 7.44 6.61
CA VAL A 82 7.00 8.37 7.06
C VAL A 82 7.48 9.81 6.93
N ALA A 83 8.74 10.08 7.30
CA ALA A 83 9.36 11.40 7.18
C ALA A 83 9.29 11.95 5.76
N TYR A 84 9.52 11.10 4.75
CA TYR A 84 9.47 11.45 3.33
C TYR A 84 8.19 12.23 2.97
N TYR A 85 7.03 11.81 3.51
CA TYR A 85 5.71 12.35 3.16
C TYR A 85 5.26 13.54 4.02
N GLN A 86 6.11 14.03 4.93
CA GLN A 86 5.74 15.16 5.78
C GLN A 86 5.54 16.46 4.97
N SER A 87 4.35 17.03 5.09
CA SER A 87 3.98 18.24 4.37
C SER A 87 3.01 19.11 5.19
N PRO A 88 3.46 20.25 5.74
CA PRO A 88 2.60 21.24 6.37
C PRO A 88 1.48 21.77 5.46
N SER A 89 1.73 21.92 4.16
CA SER A 89 0.70 22.32 3.20
C SER A 89 -0.37 21.24 3.03
N PHE A 90 0.00 19.96 3.16
CA PHE A 90 -0.95 18.84 3.13
C PHE A 90 -1.88 18.89 4.34
N ILE A 91 -1.33 19.06 5.54
CA ILE A 91 -2.13 19.22 6.78
C ILE A 91 -3.06 20.43 6.68
N LYS A 92 -2.54 21.58 6.20
CA LYS A 92 -3.33 22.81 6.03
C LYS A 92 -4.49 22.58 5.05
N ARG A 93 -4.25 21.89 3.92
CA ARG A 93 -5.29 21.60 2.93
C ARG A 93 -6.37 20.68 3.49
N ILE A 94 -6.01 19.63 4.21
CA ILE A 94 -6.99 18.74 4.87
C ILE A 94 -7.87 19.55 5.84
N GLN A 95 -7.27 20.43 6.65
CA GLN A 95 -8.01 21.30 7.57
C GLN A 95 -8.96 22.27 6.85
N GLN A 96 -8.55 22.82 5.71
CA GLN A 96 -9.39 23.70 4.89
C GLN A 96 -10.63 22.94 4.36
N ILE A 97 -10.46 21.72 3.86
CA ILE A 97 -11.58 20.90 3.37
C ILE A 97 -12.52 20.51 4.51
N ILE A 98 -11.99 20.14 5.68
CA ILE A 98 -12.80 19.85 6.86
C ILE A 98 -13.67 21.04 7.26
N ASN A 99 -13.12 22.26 7.23
CA ASN A 99 -13.87 23.47 7.55
C ASN A 99 -14.91 23.82 6.48
N ALA A 100 -14.57 23.65 5.21
CA ALA A 100 -15.39 24.08 4.10
C ALA A 100 -16.60 23.16 3.84
N ARG A 101 -16.48 21.86 4.18
CA ARG A 101 -17.46 20.85 3.78
C ARG A 101 -18.20 20.17 4.93
N SER A 102 -17.98 20.56 6.19
CA SER A 102 -18.60 19.90 7.35
C SER A 102 -18.39 18.38 7.31
N ILE A 103 -17.13 17.97 7.34
CA ILE A 103 -16.73 16.56 7.23
C ILE A 103 -17.13 15.78 8.49
N ASP A 104 -17.71 14.60 8.30
CA ASP A 104 -18.15 13.70 9.39
C ASP A 104 -17.03 12.76 9.86
N ILE A 105 -16.19 12.29 8.93
CA ILE A 105 -15.15 11.30 9.19
C ILE A 105 -13.91 11.52 8.31
N VAL A 106 -12.74 11.27 8.89
CA VAL A 106 -11.46 11.27 8.19
C VAL A 106 -11.06 9.83 7.90
N HIS A 107 -10.94 9.47 6.63
CA HIS A 107 -10.41 8.17 6.19
C HIS A 107 -9.02 8.39 5.60
N GLY A 108 -7.96 7.84 6.19
CA GLY A 108 -6.63 7.92 5.59
C GLY A 108 -6.00 6.55 5.33
N GLU A 109 -5.24 6.46 4.25
CA GLU A 109 -4.61 5.21 3.80
C GLU A 109 -3.08 5.26 3.92
N LEU A 110 -2.48 4.14 4.34
CA LEU A 110 -1.04 3.92 4.53
C LEU A 110 -0.42 4.75 5.65
N ILE A 111 0.58 4.16 6.30
CA ILE A 111 1.26 4.76 7.46
C ILE A 111 1.89 6.13 7.15
N LYS A 112 2.11 6.41 5.86
CA LYS A 112 2.70 7.63 5.31
C LYS A 112 1.91 8.90 5.64
N VAL A 113 0.57 8.83 5.65
CA VAL A 113 -0.27 10.01 5.95
C VAL A 113 -0.60 10.15 7.43
N MET A 114 -0.21 9.17 8.24
CA MET A 114 -0.56 9.06 9.65
C MET A 114 -0.18 10.30 10.50
N PRO A 115 0.98 10.96 10.30
CA PRO A 115 1.25 12.25 10.96
C PRO A 115 0.21 13.33 10.66
N ALA A 116 -0.27 13.40 9.42
CA ALA A 116 -1.27 14.36 9.00
C ALA A 116 -2.63 14.03 9.62
N LEU A 117 -3.04 12.76 9.60
CA LEU A 117 -4.28 12.30 10.22
C LEU A 117 -4.33 12.61 11.71
N ARG A 118 -3.26 12.30 12.45
CA ARG A 118 -3.21 12.60 13.89
C ARG A 118 -3.26 14.08 14.19
N THR A 119 -2.55 14.90 13.41
CA THR A 119 -2.58 16.36 13.59
C THR A 119 -4.00 16.91 13.38
N VAL A 120 -4.75 16.35 12.45
CA VAL A 120 -6.11 16.78 12.12
C VAL A 120 -7.14 16.23 13.11
N GLY A 121 -7.11 14.93 13.37
CA GLY A 121 -8.04 14.24 14.28
C GLY A 121 -7.99 14.78 15.70
N ILE A 122 -6.80 14.96 16.27
CA ILE A 122 -6.62 15.51 17.63
C ILE A 122 -7.20 16.93 17.73
N ARG A 123 -6.97 17.76 16.71
CA ARG A 123 -7.40 19.17 16.75
C ARG A 123 -8.90 19.34 16.56
N ARG A 124 -9.58 18.38 15.94
CA ARG A 124 -10.98 18.52 15.50
C ARG A 124 -11.95 17.55 16.15
N ARG A 125 -11.47 16.59 16.94
CA ARG A 125 -12.30 15.52 17.56
C ARG A 125 -13.20 14.81 16.54
N LEU A 126 -12.71 14.67 15.30
CA LEU A 126 -13.39 13.91 14.25
C LEU A 126 -12.97 12.45 14.34
N PRO A 127 -13.89 11.50 14.12
CA PRO A 127 -13.55 10.09 13.97
C PRO A 127 -12.51 9.91 12.84
N VAL A 128 -11.46 9.15 13.13
CA VAL A 128 -10.40 8.79 12.20
C VAL A 128 -10.45 7.28 11.94
N LEU A 129 -10.78 6.93 10.70
CA LEU A 129 -10.60 5.59 10.17
C LEU A 129 -9.26 5.54 9.43
N TYR A 130 -8.36 4.67 9.87
CA TYR A 130 -7.11 4.42 9.20
C TYR A 130 -7.14 3.09 8.46
N ASP A 131 -6.85 3.10 7.16
CA ASP A 131 -6.59 1.88 6.39
C ASP A 131 -5.09 1.61 6.37
N SER A 132 -4.69 0.58 7.11
CA SER A 132 -3.28 0.16 7.18
C SER A 132 -2.80 -0.44 5.87
N VAL A 133 -3.71 -1.03 5.10
CA VAL A 133 -3.43 -1.93 3.97
C VAL A 133 -2.66 -3.18 4.43
N ASP A 134 -1.42 -3.02 4.87
CA ASP A 134 -0.50 -4.04 5.36
C ASP A 134 0.08 -3.66 6.74
N CYS A 135 0.71 -4.62 7.43
CA CYS A 135 1.55 -4.33 8.58
C CYS A 135 2.98 -4.00 8.10
N ILE A 136 3.41 -2.76 8.30
CA ILE A 136 4.67 -2.26 7.74
C ILE A 136 5.86 -2.84 8.50
N SER A 137 5.74 -3.03 9.82
CA SER A 137 6.76 -3.73 10.61
C SER A 137 6.98 -5.16 10.10
N TRP A 138 5.91 -5.88 9.75
CA TRP A 138 6.01 -7.23 9.18
C TRP A 138 6.72 -7.21 7.82
N TYR A 139 6.32 -6.30 6.94
CA TYR A 139 6.93 -6.15 5.63
C TYR A 139 8.44 -5.81 5.69
N LEU A 140 8.84 -4.96 6.64
CA LEU A 140 10.25 -4.64 6.87
C LEU A 140 11.03 -5.83 7.45
N GLU A 141 10.41 -6.65 8.29
CA GLU A 141 11.02 -7.87 8.81
C GLU A 141 11.29 -8.88 7.71
N GLN A 142 10.32 -9.14 6.83
CA GLN A 142 10.51 -10.00 5.65
C GLN A 142 11.64 -9.49 4.74
N GLN A 143 11.66 -8.20 4.43
CA GLN A 143 12.74 -7.61 3.62
C GLN A 143 14.11 -7.73 4.28
N ARG A 144 14.20 -7.60 5.61
CA ARG A 144 15.46 -7.72 6.35
C ARG A 144 16.00 -9.15 6.29
N SER A 145 15.11 -10.14 6.42
CA SER A 145 15.47 -11.55 6.42
C SER A 145 16.08 -12.00 5.09
N SER A 146 15.59 -11.45 3.98
CA SER A 146 16.06 -11.80 2.63
C SER A 146 17.07 -10.83 2.03
N ALA A 147 17.46 -9.77 2.76
CA ALA A 147 18.50 -8.87 2.29
C ALA A 147 19.89 -9.53 2.41
N CYS A 148 20.53 -9.81 1.26
CA CYS A 148 21.89 -10.36 1.21
C CYS A 148 22.97 -9.32 1.51
N ASN A 149 22.75 -8.05 1.14
CA ASN A 149 23.72 -6.98 1.35
C ASN A 149 23.71 -6.51 2.83
N PRO A 150 24.85 -6.55 3.55
CA PRO A 150 24.90 -6.22 4.98
C PRO A 150 24.55 -4.75 5.27
N LEU A 151 24.95 -3.80 4.41
CA LEU A 151 24.62 -2.39 4.57
C LEU A 151 23.12 -2.14 4.41
N LYS A 152 22.52 -2.76 3.38
CA LYS A 152 21.06 -2.72 3.18
C LYS A 152 20.32 -3.35 4.36
N LYS A 153 20.82 -4.48 4.87
CA LYS A 153 20.24 -5.18 6.01
C LYS A 153 20.31 -4.33 7.29
N ALA A 154 21.43 -3.67 7.55
CA ALA A 154 21.59 -2.74 8.66
C ALA A 154 20.63 -1.55 8.54
N PHE A 155 20.51 -0.95 7.34
CA PHE A 155 19.55 0.12 7.08
C PHE A 155 18.09 -0.31 7.29
N ILE A 156 17.70 -1.50 6.81
CA ILE A 156 16.34 -2.02 7.05
C ILE A 156 16.15 -2.32 8.54
N ALA A 157 17.17 -2.80 9.24
CA ALA A 157 17.08 -3.06 10.68
C ALA A 157 16.86 -1.78 11.49
N THR A 158 17.50 -0.67 11.13
CA THR A 158 17.27 0.62 11.80
C THR A 158 15.86 1.14 11.52
N GLU A 159 15.38 1.08 10.27
CA GLU A 159 14.00 1.42 9.93
C GLU A 159 12.98 0.51 10.63
N LEU A 160 13.23 -0.79 10.71
CA LEU A 160 12.37 -1.75 11.40
C LEU A 160 12.27 -1.44 12.90
N LYS A 161 13.39 -1.12 13.55
CA LYS A 161 13.41 -0.72 14.96
C LYS A 161 12.55 0.53 15.20
N LYS A 162 12.68 1.54 14.34
CA LYS A 162 11.84 2.75 14.40
C LYS A 162 10.36 2.41 14.14
N MET A 163 10.07 1.59 13.13
CA MET A 163 8.69 1.25 12.76
C MET A 163 7.97 0.45 13.83
N ARG A 164 8.63 -0.51 14.49
CA ARG A 164 8.03 -1.31 15.57
C ARG A 164 7.56 -0.48 16.76
N LEU A 165 8.18 0.68 17.00
CA LEU A 165 7.75 1.63 18.01
C LEU A 165 6.69 2.58 17.45
N TYR A 166 6.87 3.02 16.20
CA TYR A 166 6.03 4.03 15.56
C TYR A 166 4.62 3.52 15.21
N GLU A 167 4.52 2.35 14.57
CA GLU A 167 3.28 1.79 14.05
C GLU A 167 2.21 1.63 15.15
N PRO A 168 2.44 0.89 16.26
CA PRO A 168 1.44 0.76 17.32
C PRO A 168 1.13 2.08 18.02
N ALA A 169 2.13 2.95 18.23
CA ALA A 169 1.94 4.25 18.88
C ALA A 169 1.04 5.20 18.06
N MET A 170 1.11 5.14 16.73
CA MET A 170 0.21 5.92 15.89
C MET A 170 -1.18 5.32 15.82
N LEU A 171 -1.29 3.99 15.77
CA LEU A 171 -2.57 3.28 15.72
C LEU A 171 -3.38 3.40 17.02
N ALA A 172 -2.72 3.59 18.16
CA ALA A 172 -3.40 3.91 19.41
C ALA A 172 -4.14 5.26 19.39
N GLY A 173 -3.80 6.15 18.45
CA GLY A 173 -4.38 7.49 18.33
C GLY A 173 -5.49 7.64 17.30
N VAL A 174 -5.99 6.54 16.72
CA VAL A 174 -7.10 6.53 15.75
C VAL A 174 -8.28 5.73 16.28
N ASP A 175 -9.50 6.07 15.85
CA ASP A 175 -10.74 5.45 16.34
C ASP A 175 -10.93 4.03 15.80
N ARG A 176 -10.57 3.80 14.53
CA ARG A 176 -10.66 2.49 13.88
C ARG A 176 -9.50 2.27 12.91
N VAL A 177 -9.08 1.02 12.81
CA VAL A 177 -8.07 0.52 11.88
C VAL A 177 -8.71 -0.54 10.99
N ALA A 178 -8.70 -0.32 9.69
CA ALA A 178 -8.97 -1.34 8.69
C ALA A 178 -7.65 -1.99 8.25
N ILE A 179 -7.65 -3.32 8.10
CA ILE A 179 -6.48 -4.08 7.62
C ILE A 179 -6.90 -5.19 6.66
N THR A 180 -6.06 -5.52 5.68
CA THR A 180 -6.49 -6.40 4.58
C THR A 180 -6.51 -7.88 4.93
N SER A 181 -5.72 -8.34 5.90
CA SER A 181 -5.57 -9.77 6.19
C SER A 181 -5.64 -10.08 7.69
N GLN A 182 -6.08 -11.30 7.99
CA GLN A 182 -6.09 -11.82 9.36
C GLN A 182 -4.65 -11.95 9.91
N HIS A 183 -3.71 -12.35 9.05
CA HIS A 183 -2.31 -12.47 9.44
C HIS A 183 -1.71 -11.12 9.88
N ASP A 184 -1.92 -10.07 9.09
CA ASP A 184 -1.42 -8.74 9.44
C ASP A 184 -2.10 -8.20 10.71
N ARG A 185 -3.40 -8.49 10.90
CA ARG A 185 -4.09 -8.19 12.16
C ARG A 185 -3.36 -8.83 13.34
N GLU A 186 -3.05 -10.12 13.27
CA GLU A 186 -2.35 -10.82 14.35
C GLU A 186 -0.96 -10.24 14.60
N VAL A 187 -0.24 -9.80 13.57
CA VAL A 187 1.04 -9.10 13.76
C VAL A 187 0.83 -7.77 14.51
N LEU A 188 -0.16 -6.96 14.14
CA LEU A 188 -0.46 -5.71 14.84
C LEU A 188 -0.86 -5.93 16.30
N LEU A 189 -1.60 -7.00 16.60
CA LEU A 189 -1.92 -7.38 17.98
C LEU A 189 -0.65 -7.69 18.79
N ARG A 190 0.29 -8.45 18.21
CA ARG A 190 1.58 -8.74 18.85
C ARG A 190 2.44 -7.48 19.05
N LEU A 191 2.25 -6.44 18.24
CA LEU A 191 2.89 -5.13 18.40
C LEU A 191 2.21 -4.25 19.46
N GLY A 192 1.11 -4.70 20.06
CA GLY A 192 0.42 -4.00 21.15
C GLY A 192 -0.76 -3.12 20.72
N VAL A 193 -1.27 -3.29 19.50
CA VAL A 193 -2.49 -2.58 19.07
C VAL A 193 -3.72 -3.26 19.65
N ALA A 194 -4.64 -2.47 20.19
CA ALA A 194 -5.86 -2.97 20.85
C ALA A 194 -6.78 -3.73 19.85
N PRO A 195 -7.22 -4.97 20.15
CA PRO A 195 -8.05 -5.77 19.25
C PRO A 195 -9.35 -5.11 18.80
N GLU A 196 -9.98 -4.34 19.69
CA GLU A 196 -11.23 -3.62 19.47
C GLU A 196 -11.10 -2.52 18.42
N HIS A 197 -9.90 -1.99 18.18
CA HIS A 197 -9.67 -0.95 17.19
C HIS A 197 -9.47 -1.53 15.78
N ILE A 198 -9.12 -2.82 15.64
CA ILE A 198 -8.72 -3.41 14.36
C ILE A 198 -9.84 -4.28 13.77
N LYS A 199 -10.27 -3.93 12.55
CA LYS A 199 -11.18 -4.73 11.73
C LYS A 199 -10.48 -5.22 10.47
N VAL A 200 -10.59 -6.52 10.19
CA VAL A 200 -10.15 -7.08 8.90
C VAL A 200 -11.18 -6.72 7.84
N VAL A 201 -10.74 -6.03 6.79
CA VAL A 201 -11.51 -5.63 5.61
C VAL A 201 -10.71 -6.09 4.37
N PRO A 202 -10.96 -7.33 3.90
CA PRO A 202 -10.19 -7.91 2.79
C PRO A 202 -10.38 -7.12 1.50
N ASN A 203 -9.42 -7.24 0.59
CA ASN A 203 -9.61 -6.74 -0.77
C ASN A 203 -10.68 -7.58 -1.47
N GLY A 204 -11.62 -6.90 -2.12
CA GLY A 204 -12.63 -7.51 -2.98
C GLY A 204 -12.22 -7.48 -4.46
N VAL A 205 -12.98 -8.20 -5.28
CA VAL A 205 -12.86 -8.21 -6.73
C VAL A 205 -14.24 -8.09 -7.35
N ASP A 206 -14.34 -7.41 -8.49
CA ASP A 206 -15.60 -7.30 -9.25
C ASP A 206 -15.88 -8.63 -9.96
N LEU A 207 -16.85 -9.39 -9.45
CA LEU A 207 -17.19 -10.71 -9.98
C LEU A 207 -17.89 -10.66 -11.34
N ALA A 208 -18.49 -9.52 -11.71
CA ALA A 208 -19.08 -9.36 -13.04
C ALA A 208 -17.97 -9.12 -14.07
N TYR A 209 -17.03 -8.22 -13.77
CA TYR A 209 -15.89 -7.96 -14.64
C TYR A 209 -14.94 -9.17 -14.74
N PHE A 210 -14.60 -9.81 -13.61
CA PHE A 210 -13.72 -10.98 -13.56
C PHE A 210 -14.50 -12.29 -13.67
N THR A 211 -15.32 -12.42 -14.72
CA THR A 211 -16.01 -13.66 -15.04
C THR A 211 -15.08 -14.61 -15.81
N PRO A 212 -14.90 -15.87 -15.38
CA PRO A 212 -14.09 -16.83 -16.12
C PRO A 212 -14.66 -17.06 -17.53
N PRO A 213 -13.83 -17.00 -18.60
CA PRO A 213 -14.31 -17.30 -19.94
C PRO A 213 -14.74 -18.75 -20.06
N ILE A 214 -15.78 -18.99 -20.86
CA ILE A 214 -16.23 -20.33 -21.24
C ILE A 214 -15.41 -20.75 -22.47
N GLY A 215 -14.67 -21.84 -22.35
CA GLY A 215 -13.86 -22.36 -23.45
C GLY A 215 -12.78 -23.34 -23.01
N PRO A 216 -12.07 -23.96 -23.97
CA PRO A 216 -10.95 -24.84 -23.68
C PRO A 216 -9.85 -24.06 -22.97
N ARG A 217 -9.23 -24.69 -21.97
CA ARG A 217 -8.06 -24.16 -21.26
C ARG A 217 -6.84 -24.97 -21.68
N ASP A 218 -5.70 -24.31 -21.81
CA ASP A 218 -4.43 -24.99 -21.97
C ASP A 218 -4.10 -25.74 -20.66
N SER A 219 -4.04 -27.06 -20.74
CA SER A 219 -3.86 -27.95 -19.59
C SER A 219 -2.45 -27.93 -19.01
N ASP A 220 -1.49 -27.38 -19.75
CA ASP A 220 -0.07 -27.39 -19.42
C ASP A 220 0.49 -25.95 -19.35
N SER A 221 -0.37 -24.98 -19.02
CA SER A 221 0.03 -23.58 -18.85
C SER A 221 -0.11 -23.12 -17.40
N LEU A 222 0.95 -22.49 -16.88
CA LEU A 222 0.97 -21.76 -15.62
C LEU A 222 1.20 -20.28 -15.91
N VAL A 223 0.44 -19.41 -15.24
CA VAL A 223 0.62 -17.96 -15.34
C VAL A 223 0.85 -17.37 -13.96
N PHE A 224 1.96 -16.65 -13.80
CA PHE A 224 2.26 -15.85 -12.63
C PHE A 224 2.21 -14.36 -13.00
N CYS A 225 1.08 -13.70 -12.72
CA CYS A 225 0.86 -12.29 -13.05
C CYS A 225 0.96 -11.43 -11.78
N ALA A 226 1.96 -10.55 -11.71
CA ALA A 226 2.14 -9.66 -10.58
C ALA A 226 3.00 -8.42 -10.90
N LYS A 227 3.13 -7.52 -9.93
CA LYS A 227 4.08 -6.41 -10.00
C LYS A 227 5.47 -6.89 -9.60
N MET A 228 6.37 -7.14 -10.56
CA MET A 228 7.63 -7.86 -10.31
C MET A 228 8.70 -7.05 -9.56
N ASP A 229 8.64 -5.72 -9.61
CA ASP A 229 9.48 -4.85 -8.77
C ASP A 229 9.02 -4.77 -7.30
N TYR A 230 7.91 -5.43 -6.96
CA TYR A 230 7.49 -5.61 -5.57
C TYR A 230 8.10 -6.88 -4.99
N TYR A 231 8.95 -6.69 -3.97
CA TYR A 231 9.77 -7.73 -3.37
C TYR A 231 9.02 -9.07 -3.08
N PRO A 232 7.83 -9.08 -2.43
CA PRO A 232 7.10 -10.33 -2.17
C PRO A 232 6.75 -11.12 -3.44
N ASN A 233 6.40 -10.43 -4.54
CA ASN A 233 6.06 -11.08 -5.80
C ASN A 233 7.28 -11.72 -6.44
N SER A 234 8.40 -10.98 -6.50
CA SER A 234 9.65 -11.51 -7.04
C SER A 234 10.19 -12.68 -6.20
N GLN A 235 10.07 -12.61 -4.88
CA GLN A 235 10.50 -13.69 -4.00
C GLN A 235 9.64 -14.94 -4.21
N ALA A 236 8.32 -14.77 -4.26
CA ALA A 236 7.38 -15.88 -4.46
C ALA A 236 7.66 -16.65 -5.75
N ILE A 237 7.90 -15.95 -6.87
CA ILE A 237 8.16 -16.63 -8.15
C ILE A 237 9.52 -17.32 -8.18
N LEU A 238 10.55 -16.72 -7.55
CA LEU A 238 11.86 -17.35 -7.43
C LEU A 238 11.81 -18.63 -6.59
N ASP A 239 11.07 -18.61 -5.48
CA ASP A 239 10.91 -19.79 -4.63
C ASP A 239 10.05 -20.85 -5.30
N PHE A 240 8.99 -20.46 -5.99
CA PHE A 240 8.18 -21.36 -6.81
C PHE A 240 9.04 -22.08 -7.87
N CYS A 241 9.85 -21.34 -8.63
CA CYS A 241 10.69 -21.92 -9.69
C CYS A 241 11.80 -22.83 -9.14
N ARG A 242 12.24 -22.60 -7.89
CA ARG A 242 13.30 -23.38 -7.25
C ARG A 242 12.78 -24.65 -6.60
N GLU A 243 11.63 -24.57 -5.91
CA GLU A 243 11.18 -25.63 -5.00
C GLU A 243 9.98 -26.42 -5.53
N VAL A 244 9.13 -25.79 -6.35
CA VAL A 244 7.83 -26.34 -6.77
C VAL A 244 7.83 -26.72 -8.25
N LEU A 245 8.24 -25.80 -9.13
CA LEU A 245 8.21 -26.02 -10.59
C LEU A 245 8.99 -27.27 -11.04
N PRO A 246 10.18 -27.61 -10.50
CA PRO A 246 10.88 -28.84 -10.89
C PRO A 246 10.06 -30.10 -10.60
N ARG A 247 9.34 -30.14 -9.48
CA ARG A 247 8.46 -31.26 -9.11
C ARG A 247 7.24 -31.37 -10.01
N ILE A 248 6.75 -30.24 -10.52
CA ILE A 248 5.70 -30.22 -11.53
C ILE A 248 6.24 -30.82 -12.83
N TRP A 249 7.43 -30.41 -13.27
CA TRP A 249 8.06 -30.92 -14.49
C TRP A 249 8.44 -32.40 -14.42
N GLU A 250 8.78 -32.94 -13.25
CA GLU A 250 8.98 -34.38 -13.07
C GLU A 250 7.73 -35.20 -13.44
N GLN A 251 6.54 -34.66 -13.20
CA GLN A 251 5.26 -35.33 -13.50
C GLN A 251 4.67 -34.92 -14.84
N ARG A 252 4.88 -33.66 -15.26
CA ARG A 252 4.36 -33.07 -16.50
C ARG A 252 5.43 -32.19 -17.17
N PRO A 253 6.38 -32.78 -17.91
CA PRO A 253 7.50 -32.06 -18.50
C PRO A 253 7.13 -30.95 -19.48
N GLN A 254 5.93 -31.03 -20.06
CA GLN A 254 5.40 -30.10 -21.05
C GLN A 254 4.83 -28.80 -20.45
N VAL A 255 4.74 -28.70 -19.11
CA VAL A 255 4.17 -27.51 -18.45
C VAL A 255 5.02 -26.27 -18.73
N HIS A 256 4.39 -25.21 -19.19
CA HIS A 256 5.02 -23.92 -19.48
C HIS A 256 4.60 -22.86 -18.46
N LEU A 257 5.56 -22.12 -17.91
CA LEU A 257 5.31 -21.02 -16.98
C LEU A 257 5.48 -19.68 -17.70
N THR A 258 4.46 -18.82 -17.63
CA THR A 258 4.52 -17.43 -18.10
C THR A 258 4.50 -16.48 -16.91
N ILE A 259 5.53 -15.65 -16.78
CA ILE A 259 5.70 -14.63 -15.74
C ILE A 259 5.34 -13.27 -16.33
N VAL A 260 4.20 -12.72 -15.92
CA VAL A 260 3.68 -11.43 -16.44
C VAL A 260 3.89 -10.34 -15.39
N GLY A 261 4.64 -9.30 -15.73
CA GLY A 261 4.78 -8.13 -14.88
C GLY A 261 5.87 -7.16 -15.32
N ASN A 262 5.80 -5.92 -14.83
CA ASN A 262 6.76 -4.88 -15.20
C ASN A 262 8.01 -4.90 -14.30
N ASN A 263 9.15 -4.50 -14.88
CA ASN A 263 10.44 -4.31 -14.21
C ASN A 263 10.92 -5.50 -13.34
N PRO A 264 10.92 -6.75 -13.86
CA PRO A 264 11.40 -7.88 -13.07
C PRO A 264 12.87 -7.72 -12.65
N PRO A 265 13.27 -8.10 -11.43
CA PRO A 265 14.67 -8.09 -11.05
C PRO A 265 15.47 -9.07 -11.92
N GLN A 266 16.79 -8.88 -12.02
CA GLN A 266 17.64 -9.70 -12.89
C GLN A 266 17.46 -11.21 -12.64
N ALA A 267 17.42 -11.61 -11.36
CA ALA A 267 17.20 -13.00 -10.97
C ALA A 267 15.92 -13.62 -11.55
N VAL A 268 14.85 -12.83 -11.75
CA VAL A 268 13.61 -13.30 -12.38
C VAL A 268 13.77 -13.37 -13.89
N ARG A 269 14.48 -12.41 -14.52
CA ARG A 269 14.79 -12.46 -15.95
C ARG A 269 15.62 -13.68 -16.32
N ASP A 270 16.56 -14.05 -15.45
CA ASP A 270 17.45 -15.19 -15.65
C ASP A 270 16.68 -16.53 -15.69
N LEU A 271 15.46 -16.59 -15.14
CA LEU A 271 14.59 -17.77 -15.26
C LEU A 271 14.19 -18.06 -16.71
N GLY A 272 14.11 -17.03 -17.57
CA GLY A 272 13.80 -17.18 -19.00
C GLY A 272 14.91 -17.84 -19.82
N THR A 273 16.02 -18.25 -19.18
CA THR A 273 17.02 -19.11 -19.83
C THR A 273 16.50 -20.53 -20.05
N ASP A 274 15.54 -21.00 -19.24
CA ASP A 274 14.80 -22.23 -19.49
C ASP A 274 13.69 -21.96 -20.51
N LYS A 275 13.67 -22.73 -21.61
CA LYS A 275 12.70 -22.55 -22.71
C LYS A 275 11.25 -22.80 -22.29
N ARG A 276 11.01 -23.40 -21.13
CA ARG A 276 9.67 -23.64 -20.54
C ARG A 276 9.20 -22.48 -19.66
N ILE A 277 9.98 -21.40 -19.56
CA ILE A 277 9.64 -20.18 -18.83
C ILE A 277 9.65 -19.00 -19.80
N THR A 278 8.62 -18.15 -19.74
CA THR A 278 8.51 -16.91 -20.53
C THR A 278 8.26 -15.72 -19.63
#